data_AF-A0A1C3IRT6-F1
#
_entry.id   AF-A0A1C3IRT6-F1
#
_cell.length_a   1.000
_cell.length_b   1.000
_cell.length_c   1.000
_cell.angle_alpha   90.00
_cell.angle_beta   90.00
_cell.angle_gamma   90.00
#
_symmetry.space_group_name_H-M   'P 1'
#
loop_
_entity.id
_entity.type
_entity.pdbx_description
1 polymer ?
#
loop_
_entity_poly.entity_id
_entity_poly.type
_entity_poly.pdbx_seq_one_letter_code
_entity_poly.pdbx_strand_id
1 'polypeptide(L)'
;MKRNNRSPYRSRGMPLGSRGMTLSSRGMTLLEVLVALAIFATAAISVIRAVTQHINTLSYLEEKTFAAMVVDNQMALVMLHPEKLKKAQGTQELAGREWFWKVTPIDTSDNLLKAFDVSAATSKKASPVVTVRSYVVN
;
A
#
# COMPACT_ATOMS: atom_id res chain seq x y z
N MET A 1 55.20 -89.14 -21.57
CA MET A 1 54.20 -88.53 -20.66
C MET A 1 53.68 -87.23 -21.23
N LYS A 2 52.35 -87.19 -21.46
CA LYS A 2 51.37 -86.10 -21.33
C LYS A 2 51.51 -84.73 -22.07
N ARG A 3 50.52 -84.54 -22.97
CA ARG A 3 49.54 -83.41 -23.12
C ARG A 3 50.09 -82.05 -23.57
N ASN A 4 49.83 -81.57 -24.78
CA ASN A 4 48.55 -81.04 -25.32
C ASN A 4 47.82 -80.09 -24.36
N ASN A 5 47.79 -78.78 -24.64
CA ASN A 5 46.52 -78.09 -24.82
C ASN A 5 46.71 -76.65 -25.35
N ARG A 6 45.86 -76.30 -26.31
CA ARG A 6 45.72 -74.99 -26.95
C ARG A 6 45.14 -73.99 -25.95
N SER A 7 45.52 -72.72 -26.04
CA SER A 7 44.80 -71.64 -25.35
C SER A 7 44.39 -70.56 -26.36
N PRO A 8 43.11 -70.13 -26.36
CA PRO A 8 42.49 -69.35 -27.43
C PRO A 8 42.59 -67.83 -27.19
N TYR A 9 42.37 -67.07 -28.27
CA TYR A 9 42.12 -65.64 -28.25
C TYR A 9 41.08 -65.25 -27.19
N ARG A 10 41.43 -64.32 -26.31
CA ARG A 10 40.49 -63.65 -25.40
C ARG A 10 40.46 -62.17 -25.74
N SER A 11 39.48 -61.78 -26.56
CA SER A 11 39.06 -60.40 -26.72
C SER A 11 38.80 -59.77 -25.36
N ARG A 12 39.48 -58.67 -25.05
CA ARG A 12 39.13 -57.82 -23.92
C ARG A 12 39.03 -56.40 -24.42
N GLY A 13 37.80 -55.94 -24.63
CA GLY A 13 37.52 -54.53 -24.85
C GLY A 13 38.09 -53.71 -23.70
N MET A 14 38.84 -52.66 -24.04
CA MET A 14 39.19 -51.62 -23.09
C MET A 14 37.95 -50.76 -22.83
N PRO A 15 37.50 -50.58 -21.58
CA PRO A 15 36.49 -49.58 -21.29
C PRO A 15 37.12 -48.20 -21.46
N LEU A 16 36.48 -47.36 -22.27
CA LEU A 16 36.70 -45.91 -22.28
C LEU A 16 36.50 -45.43 -20.85
N GLY A 17 37.57 -44.93 -20.23
CA GLY A 17 37.51 -44.24 -18.96
C GLY A 17 36.72 -42.95 -19.12
N SER A 18 35.40 -43.03 -19.04
CA SER A 18 34.57 -41.88 -18.66
C SER A 18 34.98 -41.47 -17.26
N ARG A 19 35.94 -40.54 -17.15
CA ARG A 19 36.09 -39.70 -15.96
C ARG A 19 34.80 -38.92 -15.85
N GLY A 20 33.82 -39.47 -15.14
CA GLY A 20 32.76 -38.66 -14.58
C GLY A 20 33.44 -37.59 -13.73
N MET A 21 33.40 -36.34 -14.19
CA MET A 21 33.63 -35.20 -13.31
C MET A 21 32.48 -35.23 -12.30
N THR A 22 32.66 -35.99 -11.23
CA THR A 22 31.81 -35.83 -10.05
C THR A 22 32.15 -34.45 -9.49
N LEU A 23 31.34 -33.46 -9.86
CA LEU A 23 31.35 -32.15 -9.22
C LEU A 23 31.24 -32.42 -7.72
N SER A 24 32.32 -32.14 -7.00
CA SER A 24 32.37 -32.29 -5.55
C SER A 24 31.31 -31.35 -4.96
N SER A 25 30.22 -31.91 -4.45
CA SER A 25 29.23 -31.17 -3.66
C SER A 25 29.90 -30.66 -2.39
N ARG A 26 30.35 -29.40 -2.41
CA ARG A 26 30.82 -28.70 -1.21
C ARG A 26 29.59 -28.34 -0.38
N GLY A 27 29.55 -28.78 0.88
CA GLY A 27 28.53 -28.36 1.84
C GLY A 27 28.66 -26.87 2.15
N MET A 28 27.54 -26.22 2.47
CA MET A 28 27.51 -24.80 2.83
C MET A 28 28.16 -24.60 4.21
N THR A 29 29.02 -23.61 4.32
CA THR A 29 29.69 -23.27 5.59
C THR A 29 28.74 -22.55 6.54
N LEU A 30 29.02 -22.60 7.85
CA LEU A 30 28.26 -21.83 8.84
C LEU A 30 28.31 -20.31 8.54
N LEU A 31 29.45 -19.81 8.05
CA LEU A 31 29.62 -18.40 7.73
C LEU A 31 28.71 -17.96 6.58
N GLU A 32 28.56 -18.77 5.54
CA GLU A 32 27.65 -18.47 4.42
C GLU A 32 26.19 -18.39 4.87
N VAL A 33 25.75 -19.31 5.73
CA VAL A 33 24.37 -19.28 6.28
C VAL A 33 24.16 -18.03 7.14
N LEU A 34 25.13 -17.67 7.98
CA LEU A 34 25.05 -16.46 8.80
C LEU A 34 25.00 -15.18 7.95
N VAL A 35 25.83 -15.10 6.91
CA VAL A 35 25.82 -13.96 5.98
C VAL A 35 24.52 -13.92 5.19
N ALA A 36 24.03 -15.06 4.69
CA ALA A 36 22.76 -15.14 3.98
C ALA A 36 21.59 -14.71 4.86
N LEU A 37 21.56 -15.14 6.11
CA LEU A 37 20.56 -14.70 7.09
C LEU A 37 20.69 -13.21 7.40
N ALA A 38 21.90 -12.66 7.51
CA ALA A 38 22.10 -11.23 7.72
C ALA A 38 21.54 -10.41 6.55
N ILE A 39 21.86 -10.79 5.30
CA ILE A 39 21.33 -10.14 4.09
C ILE A 39 19.81 -10.29 4.06
N PHE A 40 19.30 -11.50 4.27
CA PHE A 40 17.87 -11.77 4.28
C PHE A 40 17.13 -10.93 5.33
N ALA A 41 17.66 -10.82 6.54
CA ALA A 41 17.08 -10.01 7.60
C ALA A 41 17.00 -8.52 7.19
N THR A 42 18.05 -7.97 6.58
CA THR A 42 18.02 -6.57 6.09
C THR A 42 17.01 -6.34 4.96
N ALA A 43 16.88 -7.31 4.05
CA ALA A 43 15.88 -7.27 2.99
C ALA A 43 14.46 -7.35 3.57
N ALA A 44 14.22 -8.24 4.54
CA ALA A 44 12.94 -8.39 5.21
C ALA A 44 12.51 -7.09 5.93
N ILE A 45 13.43 -6.41 6.61
CA ILE A 45 13.15 -5.10 7.25
C ILE A 45 12.69 -4.07 6.19
N SER A 46 13.36 -4.02 5.05
CA SER A 46 12.99 -3.10 3.96
C SER A 46 11.59 -3.38 3.43
N VAL A 47 11.25 -4.66 3.24
CA VAL A 47 9.91 -5.07 2.81
C VAL A 47 8.84 -4.68 3.84
N ILE A 48 9.09 -4.95 5.13
CA ILE A 48 8.17 -4.57 6.21
C ILE A 48 7.92 -3.07 6.19
N ARG A 49 8.98 -2.26 6.08
CA ARG A 49 8.85 -0.80 6.02
C ARG A 49 8.01 -0.35 4.83
N ALA A 50 8.23 -0.94 3.65
CA ALA A 50 7.45 -0.62 2.45
C ALA A 50 5.96 -0.96 2.64
N VAL A 51 5.65 -2.12 3.24
CA VAL A 51 4.28 -2.54 3.54
C VAL A 51 3.63 -1.60 4.56
N THR A 52 4.32 -1.26 5.65
CA THR A 52 3.82 -0.32 6.66
C THR A 52 3.55 1.05 6.04
N GLN A 53 4.44 1.55 5.19
CA GLN A 53 4.23 2.81 4.49
C GLN A 53 2.99 2.75 3.59
N HIS A 54 2.80 1.65 2.86
CA HIS A 54 1.62 1.46 2.02
C HIS A 54 0.32 1.48 2.84
N ILE A 55 0.28 0.81 3.99
CA ILE A 55 -0.90 0.81 4.88
C ILE A 55 -1.22 2.23 5.35
N ASN A 56 -0.20 2.97 5.80
CA ASN A 56 -0.39 4.35 6.26
C ASN A 56 -0.93 5.26 5.15
N THR A 57 -0.42 5.10 3.92
CA THR A 57 -0.93 5.85 2.76
C THR A 57 -2.38 5.50 2.46
N LEU A 58 -2.75 4.21 2.52
CA LEU A 58 -4.12 3.78 2.28
C LEU A 58 -5.08 4.38 3.30
N SER A 59 -4.77 4.29 4.60
CA SER A 59 -5.61 4.86 5.66
C SER A 59 -5.79 6.38 5.52
N TYR A 60 -4.75 7.08 5.07
CA TYR A 60 -4.84 8.52 4.79
C TYR A 60 -5.76 8.83 3.59
N LEU A 61 -5.70 8.03 2.53
CA LEU A 61 -6.56 8.19 1.35
C LEU A 61 -8.02 7.86 1.68
N GLU A 62 -8.27 6.82 2.47
CA GLU A 62 -9.61 6.48 2.98
C GLU A 62 -10.19 7.64 3.80
N GLU A 63 -9.40 8.21 4.71
CA GLU A 63 -9.82 9.35 5.53
C GLU A 63 -10.21 10.55 4.65
N LYS A 64 -9.38 10.89 3.66
CA LYS A 64 -9.69 11.98 2.72
C LYS A 64 -10.93 11.72 1.90
N THR A 65 -11.11 10.48 1.42
CA THR A 65 -12.26 10.10 0.59
C THR A 65 -13.55 10.23 1.38
N PHE A 66 -13.59 9.68 2.59
CA PHE A 66 -14.78 9.76 3.44
C PHE A 66 -15.06 11.19 3.94
N ALA A 67 -14.02 11.98 4.26
CA ALA A 67 -14.18 13.39 4.57
C ALA A 67 -14.79 14.17 3.40
N ALA A 68 -14.32 13.90 2.16
CA ALA A 68 -14.86 14.52 0.96
C ALA A 68 -16.33 14.13 0.74
N MET A 69 -16.71 12.86 0.91
CA MET A 69 -18.11 12.43 0.82
C MET A 69 -19.00 13.12 1.85
N VAL A 70 -18.52 13.35 3.08
CA VAL A 70 -19.25 14.14 4.08
C VAL A 70 -19.41 15.59 3.61
N VAL A 71 -18.35 16.21 3.11
CA VAL A 71 -18.40 17.57 2.54
C VAL A 71 -19.40 17.65 1.38
N ASP A 72 -19.39 16.69 0.46
CA ASP A 72 -20.30 16.64 -0.69
C ASP A 72 -21.75 16.52 -0.25
N ASN A 73 -22.04 15.66 0.74
CA ASN A 73 -23.38 15.54 1.32
C ASN A 73 -23.86 16.86 1.93
N GLN A 74 -23.01 17.51 2.75
CA GLN A 74 -23.38 18.78 3.39
C GLN A 74 -23.50 19.92 2.38
N MET A 75 -22.65 19.95 1.35
CA MET A 75 -22.75 20.91 0.26
C MET A 75 -24.06 20.73 -0.50
N ALA A 76 -24.44 19.48 -0.82
CA ALA A 76 -25.72 19.20 -1.46
C ALA A 76 -26.91 19.70 -0.62
N LEU A 77 -26.87 19.53 0.71
CA LEU A 77 -27.91 20.06 1.60
C LEU A 77 -28.00 21.60 1.58
N VAL A 78 -26.87 22.29 1.50
CA VAL A 78 -26.86 23.76 1.35
C VAL A 78 -27.44 24.17 0.00
N MET A 79 -27.08 23.45 -1.06
CA MET A 79 -27.52 23.73 -2.44
C MET A 79 -29.03 23.52 -2.65
N LEU A 80 -29.71 22.73 -1.80
CA LEU A 80 -31.17 22.59 -1.85
C LEU A 80 -31.91 23.87 -1.45
N HIS A 81 -31.33 24.66 -0.53
CA HIS A 81 -31.93 25.88 0.02
C HIS A 81 -30.87 26.99 0.18
N PRO A 82 -30.26 27.46 -0.92
CA PRO A 82 -29.17 28.44 -0.87
C PRO A 82 -29.61 29.79 -0.28
N GLU A 83 -30.90 30.12 -0.35
CA GLU A 83 -31.48 31.32 0.24
C GLU A 83 -31.41 31.33 1.78
N LYS A 84 -31.28 30.15 2.40
CA LYS A 84 -31.15 29.96 3.85
C LYS A 84 -29.71 29.77 4.31
N LEU A 85 -28.74 30.07 3.44
CA LEU A 85 -27.32 29.92 3.75
C LEU A 85 -26.97 30.68 5.04
N LYS A 86 -26.48 29.94 6.02
CA LYS A 86 -26.03 30.45 7.31
C LYS A 86 -24.91 29.59 7.84
N LYS A 87 -24.20 30.10 8.85
CA LYS A 87 -23.21 29.31 9.59
C LYS A 87 -23.91 28.13 10.26
N ALA A 88 -23.41 26.92 9.99
CA ALA A 88 -23.95 25.68 10.55
C ALA A 88 -22.82 24.70 10.86
N GLN A 89 -23.05 23.80 11.80
CA GLN A 89 -22.12 22.73 12.14
C GLN A 89 -22.89 21.57 12.77
N GLY A 90 -22.33 20.37 12.68
CA GLY A 90 -22.93 19.17 13.24
C GLY A 90 -22.01 17.98 13.12
N THR A 91 -22.59 16.80 13.31
CA THR A 91 -21.91 15.54 13.07
C THR A 91 -22.63 14.72 12.02
N GLN A 92 -21.90 13.82 11.37
CA GLN A 92 -22.42 12.83 10.44
C GLN A 92 -21.64 11.55 10.60
N GLU A 93 -22.33 10.42 10.74
CA GLU A 93 -21.68 9.11 10.70
C GLU A 93 -21.49 8.65 9.25
N LEU A 94 -20.27 8.25 8.90
CA LEU A 94 -19.95 7.70 7.59
C LEU A 94 -18.77 6.74 7.70
N ALA A 95 -18.90 5.55 7.09
CA ALA A 95 -17.92 4.46 7.16
C ALA A 95 -17.55 4.06 8.61
N GLY A 96 -18.55 4.04 9.51
CA GLY A 96 -18.36 3.67 10.93
C GLY A 96 -17.55 4.69 11.74
N ARG A 97 -17.40 5.92 11.25
CA ARG A 97 -16.73 7.02 11.94
C ARG A 97 -17.68 8.23 12.03
N GLU A 98 -17.67 8.89 13.19
CA GLU A 98 -18.32 10.19 13.35
C GLU A 98 -17.42 11.32 12.78
N TRP A 99 -17.99 12.11 11.88
CA TRP A 99 -17.35 13.26 11.25
C TRP A 99 -17.94 14.56 11.75
N PHE A 100 -17.09 15.57 11.97
CA PHE A 100 -17.50 16.89 12.43
C PHE A 100 -17.45 17.84 11.25
N TRP A 101 -18.62 18.26 10.78
CA TRP A 101 -18.72 19.14 9.62
C TRP A 101 -19.09 20.57 10.02
N LYS A 102 -18.69 21.53 9.17
CA LYS A 102 -18.99 22.95 9.36
C LYS A 102 -19.20 23.64 8.02
N VAL A 103 -20.27 24.42 7.93
CA VAL A 103 -20.60 25.34 6.85
C VAL A 103 -20.33 26.77 7.33
N THR A 104 -19.52 27.51 6.59
CA THR A 104 -19.15 28.90 6.90
C THR A 104 -19.40 29.79 5.69
N PRO A 105 -20.41 30.68 5.73
CA PRO A 105 -20.58 31.71 4.71
C PRO A 105 -19.33 32.59 4.60
N ILE A 106 -19.00 32.99 3.38
CA ILE A 106 -17.84 33.82 3.05
C ILE A 106 -18.33 35.08 2.36
N ASP A 107 -17.90 36.23 2.86
CA ASP A 107 -18.22 37.51 2.27
C ASP A 107 -17.61 37.62 0.86
N THR A 108 -18.44 38.04 -0.10
CA THR A 108 -18.08 38.25 -1.49
C THR A 108 -18.11 39.74 -1.81
N SER A 109 -17.28 40.17 -2.76
CA SER A 109 -17.17 41.58 -3.14
C SER A 109 -18.34 42.09 -3.98
N ASP A 110 -19.06 41.18 -4.63
CA ASP A 110 -20.19 41.46 -5.52
C ASP A 110 -21.46 40.79 -4.97
N ASN A 111 -22.59 41.47 -5.10
CA ASN A 111 -23.89 41.04 -4.60
C ASN A 111 -24.57 39.99 -5.50
N LEU A 112 -23.94 39.60 -6.61
CA LEU A 112 -24.43 38.55 -7.52
C LEU A 112 -24.25 37.13 -6.99
N LEU A 113 -23.18 36.87 -6.22
CA LEU A 113 -22.81 35.53 -5.74
C LEU A 113 -22.62 35.53 -4.23
N LYS A 114 -23.11 34.48 -3.57
CA LYS A 114 -22.75 34.13 -2.18
C LYS A 114 -21.75 32.98 -2.21
N ALA A 115 -20.72 33.05 -1.38
CA ALA A 115 -19.76 31.97 -1.22
C ALA A 115 -19.92 31.29 0.15
N PHE A 116 -19.56 30.02 0.23
CA PHE A 116 -19.47 29.31 1.50
C PHE A 116 -18.42 28.20 1.46
N ASP A 117 -17.78 27.99 2.61
CA ASP A 117 -16.85 26.88 2.84
C ASP A 117 -17.58 25.76 3.59
N VAL A 118 -17.43 24.53 3.10
CA VAL A 118 -17.83 23.31 3.80
C VAL A 118 -16.58 22.54 4.15
N SER A 119 -16.46 22.14 5.41
CA SER A 119 -15.28 21.41 5.91
C SER A 119 -15.70 20.22 6.75
N ALA A 120 -14.87 19.17 6.74
CA ALA A 120 -15.03 17.96 7.57
C ALA A 120 -13.74 17.66 8.34
N ALA A 121 -13.88 17.34 9.63
CA ALA A 121 -12.79 17.02 10.54
C ALA A 121 -13.07 15.73 11.32
N THR A 122 -12.01 15.09 11.82
CA THR A 122 -12.08 13.88 12.65
C THR A 122 -12.46 14.15 14.11
N SER A 123 -12.41 15.41 14.55
CA SER A 123 -12.89 15.82 15.87
C SER A 123 -13.31 17.29 15.87
N LYS A 124 -14.07 17.72 16.89
CA LYS A 124 -14.58 19.09 17.01
C LYS A 124 -13.51 20.19 17.05
N LYS A 125 -12.28 19.87 17.49
CA LYS A 125 -11.16 20.82 17.63
C LYS A 125 -10.01 20.56 16.64
N ALA A 126 -10.07 19.49 15.86
CA ALA A 126 -9.04 19.19 14.87
C ALA A 126 -9.13 20.16 13.68
N SER A 127 -8.00 20.35 13.00
CA SER A 127 -8.00 20.95 11.68
C SER A 127 -8.83 20.09 10.71
N PRO A 128 -9.54 20.70 9.75
CA PRO A 128 -10.31 19.95 8.78
C PRO A 128 -9.40 19.09 7.90
N VAL A 129 -9.84 17.87 7.61
CA VAL A 129 -9.19 16.95 6.67
C VAL A 129 -9.36 17.48 5.24
N VAL A 130 -10.57 17.99 4.95
CA VAL A 130 -10.94 18.59 3.67
C VAL A 130 -11.79 19.84 3.93
N THR A 131 -11.52 20.89 3.14
CA THR A 131 -12.37 22.08 3.02
C THR A 131 -12.61 22.35 1.55
N VAL A 132 -13.86 22.57 1.17
CA VAL A 132 -14.28 22.91 -0.20
C VAL A 132 -15.04 24.23 -0.15
N ARG A 133 -14.70 25.15 -1.07
CA ARG A 133 -15.43 26.39 -1.29
C ARG A 133 -16.41 26.20 -2.44
N SER A 134 -17.63 26.69 -2.26
CA SER A 134 -18.64 26.72 -3.33
C SER A 134 -19.32 28.07 -3.41
N TYR A 135 -20.02 28.29 -4.51
CA TYR A 135 -20.70 29.54 -4.86
C TYR A 135 -22.14 29.27 -5.27
N VAL A 136 -23.06 30.13 -4.84
CA VAL A 136 -24.46 30.14 -5.26
C VAL A 136 -24.87 31.54 -5.68
N VAL A 137 -25.81 31.63 -6.61
CA VAL A 137 -26.39 32.92 -7.01
C VAL A 137 -27.23 33.46 -5.85
N ASN A 138 -27.19 34.79 -5.67
CA ASN A 138 -27.91 35.47 -4.58
C ASN A 138 -29.42 35.26 -4.65
#